data_AF-A0A8B6XLC3-F1
#
_entry.id   AF-A0A8B6XLC3-F1
#
_cell.length_a   1.000
_cell.length_b   1.000
_cell.length_c   1.000
_cell.angle_alpha   90.00
_cell.angle_beta   90.00
_cell.angle_gamma   90.00
#
_symmetry.space_group_name_H-M   'P 1'
#
loop_
_entity.id
_entity.type
_entity.pdbx_description
1 polymer ?
#
loop_
_entity_poly.entity_id
_entity_poly.type
_entity_poly.pdbx_seq_one_letter_code
_entity_poly.pdbx_strand_id
1 'polypeptide(L)'
;MILPPLTLNFVEYSMNCKEKVNKKNKIGATFTEDGFVMGVAYILKLLDQYNEFDSLHWFQSVADKYNNEKAMTVKNATGEKDEKLLQTTSLTLKRLTAYQREFQLLFFSLSSARIFFRAGKSSEENLDDKTSGSSKKEEIPPKTD
;
A
#
# COMPACT_ATOMS: atom_id res chain seq x y z
N MET A 1 -14.59 7.00 5.60
CA MET A 1 -13.76 5.80 5.81
C MET A 1 -12.59 6.07 6.77
N ILE A 2 -12.35 5.21 7.79
CA ILE A 2 -11.30 5.41 8.83
C ILE A 2 -9.92 4.85 8.45
N LEU A 3 -9.82 4.10 7.36
CA LEU A 3 -8.59 3.37 7.06
C LEU A 3 -7.38 4.26 6.71
N PRO A 4 -7.50 5.33 5.89
CA PRO A 4 -6.36 6.20 5.59
C PRO A 4 -5.63 6.74 6.84
N PRO A 5 -6.32 7.38 7.82
CA PRO A 5 -5.63 7.85 9.03
C PRO A 5 -5.07 6.70 9.88
N LEU A 6 -5.73 5.54 9.90
CA LEU A 6 -5.24 4.38 10.65
C LEU A 6 -3.94 3.82 10.05
N THR A 7 -3.84 3.73 8.72
CA THR A 7 -2.61 3.31 8.04
C THR A 7 -1.46 4.29 8.27
N LEU A 8 -1.75 5.59 8.35
CA LEU A 8 -0.75 6.62 8.62
C LEU A 8 -0.19 6.49 10.04
N ASN A 9 -1.06 6.38 11.04
CA ASN A 9 -0.67 6.14 12.43
C ASN A 9 0.12 4.84 12.60
N PHE A 10 -0.28 3.77 11.89
CA PHE A 10 0.44 2.50 11.90
C PHE A 10 1.86 2.63 11.35
N VAL A 11 2.05 3.31 10.22
CA VAL A 11 3.40 3.52 9.64
C VAL A 11 4.29 4.33 10.57
N GLU A 12 3.76 5.36 11.23
CA GLU A 12 4.52 6.13 12.23
C GLU A 12 4.94 5.27 13.42
N TYR A 13 4.02 4.45 13.94
CA TYR A 13 4.32 3.51 15.00
C TYR A 13 5.35 2.45 14.56
N SER A 14 5.20 1.90 13.35
CA SER A 14 6.14 0.93 12.76
C SER A 14 7.55 1.50 12.70
N MET A 15 7.70 2.73 12.22
CA MET A 15 8.99 3.42 12.15
C MET A 15 9.63 3.59 13.54
N ASN A 16 8.85 4.03 14.52
CA ASN A 16 9.33 4.18 15.90
C ASN A 16 9.77 2.84 16.51
N CYS A 17 9.06 1.76 16.23
CA CYS A 17 9.43 0.42 16.68
C CYS A 17 10.73 -0.06 16.02
N LYS A 18 10.88 0.12 14.71
CA LYS A 18 12.09 -0.27 13.97
C LYS A 18 13.33 0.51 14.43
N GLU A 19 13.18 1.79 14.77
CA GLU A 19 14.26 2.58 15.35
C GLU A 19 14.72 2.04 16.72
N LYS A 20 13.78 1.63 17.58
CA LYS A 20 14.08 1.04 18.90
C LYS A 20 14.80 -0.32 18.78
N VAL A 21 14.40 -1.16 17.82
CA VAL A 21 15.05 -2.46 17.55
C VAL A 21 16.48 -2.27 17.06
N ASN A 22 16.74 -1.26 16.23
CA ASN A 22 18.09 -0.98 15.70
C ASN A 22 19.08 -0.52 16.80
N LYS A 23 18.58 0.01 17.93
CA LYS A 23 19.39 0.47 19.08
C LYS A 23 19.80 -0.64 20.08
N LYS A 24 19.72 -1.92 19.71
CA LYS A 24 20.10 -3.11 20.51
C LYS A 24 19.26 -3.37 21.78
N ASN A 25 18.19 -2.62 22.04
CA ASN A 25 17.25 -2.96 23.11
C ASN A 25 16.28 -4.05 22.63
N LYS A 26 16.60 -5.32 22.92
CA LYS A 26 15.86 -6.52 22.50
C LYS A 26 14.54 -6.77 23.25
N ILE A 27 14.16 -5.91 24.19
CA ILE A 27 12.96 -6.11 25.03
C ILE A 27 11.80 -5.40 24.34
N GLY A 28 10.91 -6.16 23.69
CA GLY A 28 9.73 -5.65 22.96
C GLY A 28 9.73 -5.89 21.45
N ALA A 29 10.63 -6.72 20.92
CA ALA A 29 10.76 -7.02 19.48
C ALA A 29 9.64 -7.93 18.90
N THR A 30 8.44 -7.94 19.48
CA THR A 30 7.25 -8.57 18.89
C THR A 30 6.62 -7.59 17.90
N PHE A 31 7.27 -7.37 16.76
CA PHE A 31 6.71 -6.55 15.69
C PHE A 31 6.09 -7.47 14.63
N THR A 32 4.86 -7.90 14.87
CA THR A 32 4.06 -8.64 13.87
C THR A 32 3.19 -7.65 13.10
N GLU A 33 3.71 -7.18 11.97
CA GLU A 33 3.01 -6.29 11.02
C GLU A 33 1.79 -6.98 10.40
N ASP A 34 1.89 -8.29 10.16
CA ASP A 34 0.83 -9.07 9.51
C ASP A 34 -0.47 -9.11 10.33
N GLY A 35 -0.39 -9.08 11.66
CA GLY A 35 -1.57 -9.11 12.53
C GLY A 35 -2.45 -7.86 12.40
N PHE A 36 -1.84 -6.68 12.31
CA PHE A 36 -2.55 -5.42 12.07
C PHE A 36 -3.22 -5.45 10.70
N VAL A 37 -2.47 -5.87 9.68
CA VAL A 37 -2.92 -5.90 8.30
C VAL A 37 -4.06 -6.91 8.08
N MET A 38 -3.96 -8.09 8.68
CA MET A 38 -5.02 -9.09 8.69
C MET A 38 -6.29 -8.56 9.37
N GLY A 39 -6.15 -7.83 10.49
CA GLY A 39 -7.28 -7.20 11.18
C GLY A 39 -7.96 -6.12 10.32
N VAL A 40 -7.18 -5.27 9.65
CA VAL A 40 -7.70 -4.28 8.69
C VAL A 40 -8.46 -4.98 7.56
N ALA A 41 -7.86 -6.01 6.96
CA ALA A 41 -8.47 -6.74 5.86
C ALA A 41 -9.78 -7.41 6.30
N TYR A 42 -9.84 -7.96 7.52
CA TYR A 42 -11.04 -8.52 8.12
C TYR A 42 -12.15 -7.48 8.31
N ILE A 43 -11.83 -6.29 8.85
CA ILE A 43 -12.82 -5.22 9.05
C ILE A 43 -13.37 -4.73 7.70
N LEU A 44 -12.50 -4.51 6.71
CA LEU A 44 -12.93 -4.13 5.35
C LEU A 44 -13.85 -5.17 4.73
N LYS A 45 -13.57 -6.46 4.96
CA LYS A 45 -14.42 -7.56 4.49
C LYS A 45 -15.77 -7.58 5.21
N LEU A 46 -15.76 -7.42 6.53
CA LEU A 46 -16.95 -7.46 7.37
C LEU A 46 -17.93 -6.32 7.04
N LEU A 47 -17.41 -5.14 6.73
CA LEU A 47 -18.19 -3.95 6.38
C LEU A 47 -18.44 -3.79 4.86
N ASP A 48 -17.92 -4.70 4.05
CA ASP A 48 -17.96 -4.67 2.57
C ASP A 48 -17.46 -3.35 1.94
N GLN A 49 -16.47 -2.72 2.56
CA GLN A 49 -15.95 -1.39 2.15
C GLN A 49 -14.76 -1.45 1.18
N TYR A 50 -14.52 -2.59 0.53
CA TYR A 50 -13.37 -2.73 -0.37
C TYR A 50 -13.44 -1.77 -1.56
N ASN A 51 -14.61 -1.66 -2.20
CA ASN A 51 -14.79 -0.79 -3.37
C ASN A 51 -14.65 0.69 -3.00
N GLU A 52 -15.22 1.09 -1.86
CA GLU A 52 -15.10 2.45 -1.33
C GLU A 52 -13.62 2.78 -1.07
N PHE A 53 -12.87 1.85 -0.47
CA PHE A 53 -11.45 2.05 -0.21
C PHE A 53 -10.62 2.12 -1.49
N ASP A 54 -10.84 1.21 -2.44
CA ASP A 54 -10.08 1.17 -3.69
C ASP A 54 -10.33 2.44 -4.53
N SER A 55 -11.54 2.99 -4.50
CA SER A 55 -11.89 4.23 -5.21
C SER A 55 -11.07 5.46 -4.74
N LEU A 56 -10.58 5.44 -3.50
CA LEU A 56 -9.77 6.52 -2.95
C LEU A 56 -8.36 6.58 -3.55
N HIS A 57 -7.90 5.50 -4.20
CA HIS A 57 -6.51 5.38 -4.70
C HIS A 57 -5.49 5.80 -3.63
N TRP A 58 -5.75 5.43 -2.37
CA TRP A 58 -5.04 5.97 -1.21
C TRP A 58 -3.53 5.72 -1.28
N PHE A 59 -3.12 4.47 -1.53
CA PHE A 59 -1.70 4.12 -1.61
C PHE A 59 -0.99 4.80 -2.79
N GLN A 60 -1.69 5.02 -3.90
CA GLN A 60 -1.16 5.78 -5.04
C GLN A 60 -0.94 7.25 -4.65
N SER A 61 -1.94 7.87 -4.02
CA SER A 61 -1.85 9.25 -3.52
C SER A 61 -0.69 9.44 -2.54
N VAL A 62 -0.47 8.47 -1.65
CA VAL A 62 0.66 8.48 -0.72
C VAL A 62 2.00 8.34 -1.45
N ALA A 63 2.10 7.43 -2.43
CA ALA A 63 3.31 7.26 -3.23
C ALA A 63 3.66 8.54 -4.00
N ASP A 64 2.67 9.18 -4.62
CA ASP A 64 2.84 10.42 -5.37
C ASP A 64 3.27 11.58 -4.47
N LYS A 65 2.67 11.70 -3.28
CA LYS A 65 3.10 12.67 -2.27
C LYS A 65 4.58 12.51 -1.94
N TYR A 66 5.02 11.30 -1.57
CA TYR A 66 6.42 11.07 -1.19
C TYR A 66 7.39 11.26 -2.36
N ASN A 67 7.01 10.86 -3.58
CA ASN A 67 7.81 11.09 -4.78
C ASN A 67 7.98 12.59 -5.05
N ASN A 68 6.91 13.37 -4.95
CA ASN A 68 6.93 14.82 -5.13
C ASN A 68 7.79 15.50 -4.05
N GLU A 69 7.61 15.14 -2.77
CA GLU A 69 8.41 15.70 -1.68
C GLU A 69 9.91 15.39 -1.84
N LYS A 70 10.26 14.17 -2.25
CA LYS A 70 11.66 13.81 -2.56
C LYS A 70 12.20 14.64 -3.74
N ALA A 71 11.45 14.75 -4.82
CA ALA A 71 11.86 15.52 -5.99
C ALA A 71 12.09 17.00 -5.64
N MET A 72 11.19 17.59 -4.85
CA MET A 72 11.35 18.97 -4.35
C MET A 72 12.57 19.11 -3.43
N THR A 73 12.79 18.14 -2.54
CA THR A 73 13.96 18.14 -1.65
C THR A 73 15.28 18.08 -2.43
N VAL A 74 15.35 17.27 -3.49
CA VAL A 74 16.54 17.20 -4.38
C VAL A 74 16.73 18.50 -5.15
N LYS A 75 15.66 19.06 -5.74
CA LYS A 75 15.72 20.33 -6.49
C LYS A 75 16.19 21.49 -5.63
N ASN A 76 15.78 21.54 -4.37
CA ASN A 76 16.19 22.60 -3.44
C ASN A 76 17.67 22.47 -3.02
N ALA A 77 18.26 21.28 -3.16
CA ALA A 77 19.67 21.04 -2.84
C ALA A 77 20.61 21.24 -4.05
N THR A 78 20.09 21.17 -5.29
CA THR A 78 20.88 21.43 -6.49
C THR A 78 21.23 22.92 -6.59
N GLY A 79 22.49 23.27 -6.30
CA GLY A 79 23.01 24.64 -6.32
C GLY A 79 23.60 25.10 -5.00
N GLU A 80 23.33 24.36 -3.92
CA GLU A 80 23.82 24.65 -2.57
C GLU A 80 25.25 24.15 -2.35
N LYS A 81 26.12 25.04 -1.86
CA LYS A 81 27.54 24.73 -1.55
C LYS A 81 27.78 24.54 -0.05
N ASP A 82 26.77 24.77 0.79
CA ASP A 82 26.87 24.60 2.24
C ASP A 82 26.78 23.11 2.62
N GLU A 83 27.87 22.58 3.17
CA GLU A 83 27.99 21.19 3.60
C GLU A 83 26.94 20.81 4.66
N LYS A 84 26.62 21.72 5.59
CA LYS A 84 25.61 21.47 6.63
C LYS A 84 24.21 21.31 6.03
N LEU A 85 23.91 22.10 5.01
CA LEU A 85 22.63 22.03 4.32
C LEU A 85 22.51 20.75 3.49
N LEU A 86 23.59 20.33 2.82
CA LEU A 86 23.64 19.06 2.09
C LEU A 86 23.46 17.86 3.02
N GLN A 87 24.08 17.88 4.21
CA GLN A 87 23.86 16.85 5.24
C GLN A 87 22.40 16.80 5.69
N THR A 88 21.78 17.96 5.97
CA THR A 88 20.37 18.06 6.36
C THR A 88 19.43 17.50 5.29
N THR A 89 19.65 17.86 4.02
CA THR A 89 18.91 17.34 2.87
C THR A 89 19.04 15.82 2.77
N SER A 90 20.25 15.28 2.94
CA SER A 90 20.51 13.83 2.89
C SER A 90 19.73 13.08 3.97
N LEU A 91 19.68 13.60 5.20
CA LEU A 91 18.90 13.01 6.29
C LEU A 91 17.39 13.05 6.00
N THR A 92 16.89 14.16 5.47
CA THR A 92 15.48 14.31 5.07
C THR A 92 15.09 13.33 3.97
N LEU A 93 15.92 13.16 2.93
CA LEU A 93 15.70 12.19 1.86
C LEU A 93 15.70 10.74 2.36
N LYS A 94 16.61 10.40 3.28
CA LYS A 94 16.63 9.08 3.93
C LYS A 94 15.34 8.84 4.69
N ARG A 95 14.86 9.83 5.46
CA ARG A 95 13.59 9.74 6.19
C ARG A 95 12.41 9.54 5.23
N LEU A 96 12.25 10.39 4.22
CA LEU A 96 11.20 10.26 3.20
C LEU A 96 11.21 8.88 2.53
N THR A 97 12.40 8.34 2.27
CA THR A 97 12.55 7.02 1.67
C THR A 97 12.15 5.89 2.59
N ALA A 98 12.47 5.98 3.88
CA ALA A 98 12.03 5.02 4.88
C ALA A 98 10.49 4.99 4.98
N TYR A 99 9.84 6.15 5.09
CA TYR A 99 8.38 6.23 5.14
C TYR A 99 7.71 5.65 3.89
N GLN A 100 8.17 6.03 2.69
CA GLN A 100 7.62 5.47 1.46
C GLN A 100 7.74 3.93 1.42
N ARG A 101 8.86 3.39 1.89
CA ARG A 101 9.06 1.94 1.96
C ARG A 101 8.07 1.26 2.91
N GLU A 102 7.80 1.83 4.08
CA GLU A 102 6.81 1.27 5.00
C GLU A 102 5.40 1.26 4.40
N PHE A 103 5.01 2.33 3.71
CA PHE A 103 3.72 2.35 3.02
C PHE A 103 3.63 1.28 1.92
N GLN A 104 4.73 1.01 1.21
CA GLN A 104 4.77 -0.08 0.24
C GLN A 104 4.65 -1.46 0.89
N LEU A 105 5.35 -1.70 2.00
CA LEU A 105 5.24 -2.95 2.75
C LEU A 105 3.81 -3.16 3.24
N LEU A 106 3.21 -2.13 3.85
CA LEU A 106 1.83 -2.15 4.28
C LEU A 106 0.86 -2.45 3.12
N PHE A 107 1.08 -1.85 1.95
CA PHE A 107 0.28 -2.12 0.76
C PHE A 107 0.38 -3.58 0.31
N PHE A 108 1.58 -4.15 0.24
CA PHE A 108 1.78 -5.54 -0.18
C PHE A 108 1.19 -6.53 0.81
N SER A 109 1.41 -6.31 2.10
CA SER A 109 0.81 -7.13 3.16
C SER A 109 -0.72 -7.04 3.09
N LEU A 110 -1.28 -5.84 2.91
CA LEU A 110 -2.74 -5.67 2.85
C LEU A 110 -3.32 -6.31 1.60
N SER A 111 -2.68 -6.15 0.46
CA SER A 111 -3.09 -6.80 -0.79
C SER A 111 -3.10 -8.32 -0.65
N SER A 112 -2.10 -8.88 0.03
CA SER A 112 -2.00 -10.31 0.31
C SER A 112 -3.09 -10.78 1.29
N ALA A 113 -3.30 -10.05 2.38
CA ALA A 113 -4.34 -10.33 3.36
C ALA A 113 -5.75 -10.30 2.74
N ARG A 114 -6.01 -9.38 1.81
CA ARG A 114 -7.30 -9.31 1.08
C ARG A 114 -7.59 -10.58 0.29
N ILE A 115 -6.58 -11.22 -0.29
CA ILE A 115 -6.77 -12.47 -1.05
C ILE A 115 -7.31 -13.58 -0.14
N PHE A 116 -6.80 -13.67 1.09
CA PHE A 116 -7.26 -14.63 2.09
C PHE A 116 -8.77 -14.53 2.36
N PHE A 117 -9.29 -13.31 2.46
CA PHE A 117 -10.72 -13.05 2.72
C PHE A 117 -11.61 -13.04 1.46
N ARG A 118 -11.03 -13.07 0.26
CA ARG A 118 -11.76 -13.22 -1.01
C ARG A 118 -11.99 -14.69 -1.38
N ALA A 119 -11.09 -15.59 -0.96
CA ALA A 119 -11.16 -17.02 -1.28
C ALA A 119 -12.41 -17.74 -0.70
N GLY A 120 -13.07 -17.17 0.31
CA GLY A 120 -14.32 -17.72 0.85
C GLY A 120 -15.56 -17.51 -0.02
N LYS A 121 -15.51 -16.64 -1.05
CA LYS A 121 -16.65 -16.42 -1.97
C LYS A 121 -16.79 -17.50 -3.07
N SER A 122 -15.87 -18.46 -3.17
CA SER A 122 -15.98 -19.55 -4.17
C SER A 122 -17.12 -20.54 -3.89
N SER A 123 -17.78 -20.46 -2.73
CA SER A 123 -18.96 -21.28 -2.44
C SER A 123 -20.30 -20.52 -2.51
N GLU A 124 -20.35 -19.19 -2.56
CA GLU A 124 -21.64 -18.47 -2.40
C GLU A 124 -21.90 -17.26 -3.32
N GLU A 125 -20.96 -16.80 -4.15
CA GLU A 125 -21.23 -15.70 -5.10
C GLU A 125 -20.66 -15.98 -6.50
N ASN A 126 -21.36 -16.80 -7.28
CA ASN A 126 -21.30 -16.82 -8.74
C ASN A 126 -22.69 -16.45 -9.27
N LEU A 127 -23.05 -15.16 -9.36
CA LEU A 127 -24.28 -14.79 -10.11
C LEU A 127 -24.24 -13.46 -10.88
N ASP A 128 -23.25 -12.58 -10.72
CA ASP A 128 -23.51 -11.20 -11.16
C ASP A 128 -22.28 -10.35 -11.51
N ASP A 129 -21.32 -10.92 -12.26
CA ASP A 129 -20.41 -10.06 -13.03
C ASP A 129 -19.96 -10.66 -14.38
N LYS A 130 -20.93 -11.08 -15.20
CA LYS A 130 -20.74 -11.30 -16.64
C LYS A 130 -21.75 -10.48 -17.42
N THR A 131 -21.51 -9.18 -17.60
CA THR A 131 -22.01 -8.48 -18.80
C THR A 131 -21.12 -7.29 -19.17
N SER A 132 -20.75 -7.24 -20.46
CA SER A 132 -19.97 -6.24 -21.18
C SER A 132 -18.44 -6.38 -21.04
N GLY A 133 -17.66 -6.71 -22.07
CA GLY A 133 -17.94 -6.96 -23.47
C GLY A 133 -16.63 -6.77 -24.23
N SER A 134 -16.17 -7.80 -24.95
CA SER A 134 -15.35 -7.57 -26.15
C SER A 134 -15.55 -8.73 -27.12
N SER A 135 -16.12 -8.36 -28.25
CA SER A 135 -16.46 -9.18 -29.40
C SER A 135 -15.22 -9.74 -30.10
N LYS A 136 -15.32 -10.99 -30.55
CA LYS A 136 -15.04 -11.46 -31.93
C LYS A 136 -15.17 -12.98 -31.96
N LYS A 137 -16.28 -13.50 -32.51
CA LYS A 137 -16.34 -14.86 -33.03
C LYS A 137 -16.16 -14.76 -34.54
N GLU A 138 -15.06 -15.31 -35.04
CA GLU A 138 -14.92 -15.66 -36.46
C GLU A 138 -15.96 -16.74 -36.79
N GLU A 139 -16.81 -16.45 -37.77
CA GLU A 139 -17.66 -17.43 -38.44
C GLU A 139 -16.79 -18.33 -39.33
N ILE A 140 -16.93 -19.65 -39.18
CA ILE A 140 -16.47 -20.65 -40.13
C ILE A 140 -17.74 -21.34 -40.66
N PRO A 141 -17.99 -21.38 -41.99
CA PRO A 141 -19.25 -21.87 -42.55
C PRO A 141 -19.37 -23.40 -42.47
N PRO A 142 -20.61 -23.94 -42.50
CA PRO A 142 -20.85 -25.38 -42.33
C PRO A 142 -20.47 -26.16 -43.58
N LYS A 143 -19.83 -27.32 -43.40
CA LYS A 143 -19.64 -28.31 -44.46
C LYS A 143 -20.97 -28.98 -44.77
N THR A 144 -21.43 -28.84 -46.01
CA THR A 144 -22.46 -29.67 -46.64
C THR A 144 -21.90 -31.06 -46.93
N ASP A 145 -22.71 -32.09 -46.72
CA ASP A 145 -22.54 -33.42 -47.32
C ASP A 145 -22.52 -33.36 -48.86
#